data_AF-A0A7R7BA57-F1
#
_entry.id   AF-A0A7R7BA57-F1
#
_cell.length_a   1.000
_cell.length_b   1.000
_cell.length_c   1.000
_cell.angle_alpha   90.00
_cell.angle_beta   90.00
_cell.angle_gamma   90.00
#
_symmetry.space_group_name_H-M   'P 1'
#
loop_
_entity.id
_entity.type
_entity.pdbx_description
1 polymer ?
#
loop_
_entity_poly.entity_id
_entity_poly.type
_entity_poly.pdbx_seq_one_letter_code
_entity_poly.pdbx_strand_id
1 'polypeptide(L)' 'MEQTDLEPDFQTQMIARWLIETPRSQRPRPAVVEIRARFPEVGPQGACAAIALANKIRAGDADATS' A
#
# COMPACT_ATOMS: atom_id res chain seq x y z
N MET A 1 -5.58 -21.04 -18.50
CA MET A 1 -5.46 -19.61 -18.14
C MET A 1 -4.84 -19.60 -16.77
N GLU A 2 -3.51 -19.56 -16.72
CA GLU A 2 -2.81 -19.49 -15.43
C GLU A 2 -3.09 -18.12 -14.83
N GLN A 3 -3.72 -18.13 -13.67
CA GLN A 3 -3.85 -16.97 -12.83
C GLN A 3 -2.45 -16.70 -12.27
N THR A 4 -1.63 -15.97 -13.03
CA THR A 4 -0.36 -15.49 -12.53
C THR A 4 -0.70 -14.55 -11.38
N ASP A 5 -0.43 -15.02 -10.16
CA ASP A 5 -0.43 -14.16 -8.98
C ASP A 5 0.70 -13.16 -9.23
N LEU A 6 0.36 -12.06 -9.90
CA LEU A 6 1.28 -10.99 -10.24
C LEU A 6 1.68 -10.38 -8.91
N GLU A 7 2.83 -10.80 -8.40
CA GLU A 7 3.43 -10.18 -7.23
C GLU A 7 3.37 -8.65 -7.43
N PRO A 8 2.94 -7.89 -6.42
CA PRO A 8 2.86 -6.45 -6.54
C PRO A 8 4.23 -5.91 -6.96
N ASP A 9 4.24 -4.99 -7.92
CA ASP A 9 5.49 -4.40 -8.39
C ASP A 9 6.26 -3.75 -7.22
N PHE A 10 7.58 -3.62 -7.39
CA PHE A 10 8.46 -3.12 -6.34
C PHE A 10 8.03 -1.75 -5.79
N GLN A 11 7.49 -0.85 -6.64
CA GLN A 11 7.02 0.45 -6.17
C GLN A 11 5.78 0.30 -5.29
N THR A 12 4.82 -0.54 -5.69
CA THR A 12 3.63 -0.83 -4.88
C THR A 12 4.00 -1.40 -3.51
N GLN A 13 4.96 -2.32 -3.43
CA GLN A 13 5.45 -2.87 -2.15
C GLN A 13 6.11 -1.81 -1.27
N MET A 14 6.97 -0.98 -1.85
CA MET A 14 7.65 0.10 -1.14
C MET A 14 6.65 1.13 -0.57
N ILE A 15 5.64 1.52 -1.35
CA ILE A 15 4.61 2.46 -0.90
C ILE A 15 3.73 1.83 0.18
N ALA A 16 3.38 0.55 0.03
CA ALA A 16 2.64 -0.19 1.05
C ALA A 16 3.41 -0.26 2.37
N ARG A 17 4.73 -0.49 2.31
CA ARG A 17 5.61 -0.47 3.49
C ARG A 17 5.62 0.90 4.16
N TRP A 18 5.79 1.97 3.40
CA TRP A 18 5.71 3.34 3.91
C TRP A 18 4.35 3.63 4.58
N LEU A 19 3.25 3.15 3.99
CA LEU A 19 1.91 3.28 4.58
C LEU A 19 1.76 2.52 5.91
N ILE A 20 2.46 1.40 6.09
CA ILE A 20 2.45 0.62 7.32
C ILE A 20 3.25 1.35 8.40
N GLU A 21 4.45 1.80 8.06
CA GLU A 21 5.37 2.50 8.97
C GLU A 21 4.90 3.90 9.36
N THR A 22 4.13 4.56 8.49
CA THR A 22 3.60 5.91 8.76
C THR A 22 2.12 5.82 9.14
N PRO A 23 1.74 5.82 10.43
CA PRO A 23 0.34 5.75 10.86
C PRO A 23 -0.47 6.97 10.39
N ARG A 24 -1.80 6.81 10.28
CA ARG A 24 -2.70 7.85 9.75
C ARG A 24 -2.60 9.18 10.50
N SER A 25 -2.35 9.15 11.81
CA SER A 25 -2.19 10.34 12.66
C SER A 25 -0.97 11.20 12.29
N GLN A 26 0.04 10.62 11.63
CA GLN A 26 1.26 11.31 11.21
C GLN A 26 1.19 11.81 9.76
N ARG A 27 0.09 11.54 9.05
CA ARG A 27 -0.07 11.96 7.65
C ARG A 27 -0.80 13.29 7.60
N PRO A 28 -0.26 14.30 6.92
CA PRO A 28 -0.92 15.62 6.81
C PRO A 28 -2.17 15.58 5.91
N ARG A 29 -2.33 14.53 5.12
CA ARG A 29 -3.39 14.39 4.09
C ARG A 29 -3.97 12.97 4.07
N PRO A 30 -5.15 12.78 3.45
CA PRO A 30 -5.67 11.44 3.15
C PRO A 30 -4.67 10.59 2.37
N ALA A 31 -4.65 9.28 2.62
CA ALA A 31 -3.62 8.37 2.12
C ALA A 31 -3.38 8.46 0.61
N VAL A 32 -4.44 8.39 -0.21
CA VAL A 32 -4.33 8.47 -1.68
C VAL A 32 -3.70 9.81 -2.12
N VAL A 33 -4.08 10.92 -1.49
CA VAL A 33 -3.57 12.25 -1.83
C VAL A 33 -2.09 12.37 -1.45
N GLU A 34 -1.73 11.85 -0.28
CA GLU A 34 -0.35 11.86 0.19
C GLU A 34 0.57 10.98 -0.66
N ILE A 35 0.10 9.78 -1.04
CA ILE A 35 0.85 8.88 -1.94
C ILE A 35 1.06 9.56 -3.28
N ARG A 36 0.02 10.14 -3.88
CA ARG A 36 0.13 10.83 -5.17
C ARG A 36 1.03 12.07 -5.11
N ALA A 37 1.17 12.70 -3.95
CA ALA A 37 2.08 13.83 -3.77
C ALA A 37 3.55 13.39 -3.62
N ARG A 38 3.80 12.23 -2.99
CA ARG A 38 5.15 11.69 -2.77
C ARG A 38 5.67 10.85 -3.95
N PHE A 39 4.76 10.14 -4.60
CA PHE A 39 5.00 9.18 -5.67
C PHE A 39 4.07 9.53 -6.85
N PRO A 40 4.34 10.64 -7.57
CA PRO A 40 3.49 11.06 -8.68
C PRO A 40 3.42 10.03 -9.82
N GLU A 41 4.46 9.21 -9.98
CA GLU A 41 4.63 8.22 -11.05
C GLU A 41 3.66 7.04 -10.96
N VAL A 42 3.15 6.69 -9.76
CA VAL A 42 2.25 5.54 -9.60
C VAL A 42 0.79 5.84 -9.95
N GLY A 43 0.47 7.13 -10.12
CA GLY A 43 -0.88 7.59 -10.42
C GLY A 43 -1.93 7.18 -9.38
N PRO A 44 -3.22 7.35 -9.69
CA PRO A 44 -4.31 7.01 -8.76
C PRO A 44 -4.48 5.49 -8.58
N GLN A 45 -4.23 4.69 -9.62
CA GLN A 45 -4.39 3.24 -9.58
C GLN A 45 -3.33 2.58 -8.69
N GLY A 46 -2.05 2.93 -8.86
CA GLY A 46 -0.97 2.41 -8.03
C GLY A 46 -1.10 2.84 -6.55
N ALA A 47 -1.59 4.06 -6.31
CA ALA A 47 -1.89 4.50 -4.94
C ALA A 47 -2.97 3.64 -4.26
N CYS A 48 -4.03 3.28 -4.98
CA CYS A 48 -5.05 2.37 -4.47
C CYS A 48 -4.51 0.95 -4.26
N ALA A 49 -3.69 0.44 -5.19
CA ALA A 49 -3.06 -0.88 -5.08
C ALA A 49 -2.16 -0.96 -3.84
N ALA A 50 -1.35 0.06 -3.57
CA ALA A 50 -0.49 0.12 -2.39
C ALA A 50 -1.29 0.16 -1.08
N ILE A 51 -2.42 0.88 -1.05
CA ILE A 51 -3.32 0.88 0.11
C ILE A 51 -3.94 -0.50 0.33
N ALA A 52 -4.40 -1.15 -0.74
CA ALA A 52 -4.96 -2.49 -0.66
C ALA A 52 -3.92 -3.50 -0.15
N LEU A 53 -2.68 -3.43 -0.66
CA LEU A 53 -1.58 -4.26 -0.19
C LEU A 53 -1.25 -4.00 1.29
N ALA A 54 -1.14 -2.74 1.71
CA ALA A 54 -0.88 -2.39 3.11
C ALA A 54 -1.97 -2.91 4.06
N ASN A 55 -3.23 -2.89 3.64
CA ASN A 55 -4.34 -3.42 4.42
C ASN A 55 -4.31 -4.95 4.49
N LYS A 56 -3.97 -5.63 3.39
CA LYS A 56 -3.78 -7.10 3.39
C LYS A 56 -2.67 -7.51 4.35
N ILE A 57 -1.53 -6.82 4.34
CA ILE A 57 -0.41 -7.10 5.25
C ILE A 57 -0.84 -6.94 6.71
N ARG A 58 -1.53 -5.83 7.05
CA ARG A 58 -2.06 -5.61 8.41
C ARG A 58 -3.04 -6.70 8.86
N ALA A 59 -3.90 -7.18 7.95
CA ALA A 59 -4.85 -8.24 8.25
C ALA A 59 -4.14 -9.60 8.42
N GLY A 60 -3.13 -9.89 7.60
CA GLY A 60 -2.32 -11.10 7.73
C GLY A 60 -1.48 -11.14 9.02
N ASP A 61 -0.92 -10.00 9.43
CA ASP A 61 -0.26 -9.88 10.75
C ASP A 61 -1.25 -10.08 11.91
N ALA A 62 -2.49 -9.64 11.76
CA ALA A 62 -3.53 -9.85 12.77
C ALA A 62 -3.90 -11.33 12.93
N ASP A 63 -3.93 -12.11 11.84
CA ASP A 63 -4.20 -13.56 11.89
C ASP A 63 -2.99 -14.36 12.41
N ALA A 64 -1.75 -13.95 12.12
CA ALA A 64 -0.55 -14.67 12.54
C ALA A 64 -0.25 -14.63 14.05
N THR A 65 -1.03 -13.85 14.82
CA THR A 65 -0.86 -13.68 16.27
C THR A 65 -1.91 -14.45 17.09
N SER A 66 -2.65 -15.39 16.48
CA SER A 66 -3.70 -16.19 17.14
C SER A 66 -3.22 -17.57 17.62
#